data_AF-A0A658NH81-F1
#
_entry.id   AF-A0A658NH81-F1
#
_cell.length_a   1.000
_cell.length_b   1.000
_cell.length_c   1.000
_cell.angle_alpha   90.00
_cell.angle_beta   90.00
_cell.angle_gamma   90.00
#
_symmetry.space_group_name_H-M   'P 1'
#
loop_
_entity.id
_entity.type
_entity.pdbx_description
1 polymer ?
#
loop_
_entity_poly.entity_id
_entity_poly.type
_entity_poly.pdbx_seq_one_letter_code
_entity_poly.pdbx_strand_id
1 'polypeptide(L)' 'MYKNDSVIVESYYLEGQKHGNWKTYYANGQLKISSRFEHDFLEGKTIYYWENGRRKYEYNYLNGLLHGNAYTYDEEG' A
#
# COMPACT_ATOMS: atom_id res chain seq x y z
N MET A 1 -1.84 7.10 -22.46
CA MET A 1 -2.18 8.13 -21.44
C MET A 1 -2.05 7.49 -20.07
N TYR A 2 -0.93 7.67 -19.37
CA TYR A 2 -0.78 7.19 -18.01
C TYR A 2 -1.55 8.15 -17.10
N LYS A 3 -2.76 7.78 -16.70
CA LYS A 3 -3.53 8.52 -15.71
C LYS A 3 -2.71 8.46 -14.41
N ASN A 4 -2.11 9.58 -14.03
CA ASN A 4 -1.32 9.72 -12.81
C ASN A 4 -2.19 9.35 -11.60
N ASP A 5 -2.20 8.07 -11.20
CA ASP A 5 -2.57 7.66 -9.85
C ASP A 5 -1.77 8.57 -8.91
N SER A 6 -2.47 9.44 -8.20
CA SER A 6 -1.82 10.44 -7.36
C SER A 6 -1.28 9.73 -6.13
N VAL A 7 0.03 9.49 -6.12
CA VAL A 7 0.70 8.96 -4.95
C VAL A 7 0.91 10.13 -3.98
N ILE A 8 0.07 10.24 -2.95
CA ILE A 8 0.37 11.13 -1.82
C ILE A 8 1.22 10.32 -0.86
N VAL A 9 2.51 10.55 -0.96
CA VAL A 9 3.54 9.89 -0.17
C VAL A 9 3.68 10.62 1.17
N GLU A 10 3.29 9.97 2.28
CA GLU A 10 3.73 10.35 3.64
C GLU A 10 5.06 9.67 4.02
N SER A 11 5.82 9.18 3.04
CA SER A 11 7.15 8.58 3.26
C SER A 11 8.23 9.64 3.15
N TYR A 12 9.24 9.52 4.00
CA TYR A 12 10.48 10.28 3.91
C TYR A 12 11.56 9.34 3.36
N TYR A 13 12.38 9.85 2.44
CA TYR A 13 13.62 9.17 2.11
C TYR A 13 14.58 9.39 3.26
N LEU A 14 14.89 8.34 4.02
CA LEU A 14 15.94 8.37 5.02
C LEU A 14 17.21 7.83 4.35
N GLU A 15 18.23 8.67 4.23
CA GLU A 15 19.52 8.29 3.62
C GLU A 15 19.40 7.75 2.18
N GLY A 16 18.41 8.24 1.42
CA GLY A 16 18.15 7.80 0.04
C GLY A 16 17.29 6.54 -0.07
N GLN A 17 16.83 5.97 1.04
CA GLN A 17 15.99 4.78 1.08
C GLN A 17 14.56 5.13 1.49
N LYS A 18 13.56 4.44 0.92
CA LYS A 18 12.15 4.63 1.31
C LYS A 18 11.95 4.23 2.76
N HIS A 19 11.35 5.12 3.54
CA HIS A 19 11.01 4.87 4.92
C HIS A 19 9.66 5.50 5.28
N GLY A 20 8.85 4.76 6.04
CA GLY A 20 7.57 5.22 6.58
C GLY A 20 6.34 4.73 5.80
N ASN A 21 5.22 5.42 6.02
CA ASN A 21 3.93 5.01 5.46
C ASN A 21 3.80 5.48 4.01
N TRP A 22 3.40 4.55 3.15
CA TRP A 22 3.17 4.80 1.74
C TRP A 22 1.69 4.62 1.41
N LYS A 23 1.08 5.67 0.85
CA LYS A 23 -0.30 5.63 0.38
C LYS A 23 -0.36 6.00 -1.09
N THR A 24 -1.18 5.26 -1.82
CA THR A 24 -1.51 5.59 -3.21
C THR A 24 -3.01 5.80 -3.30
N TYR A 25 -3.44 6.66 -4.22
CA TYR A 25 -4.83 6.99 -4.39
C TYR A 25 -5.23 6.79 -5.85
N TYR A 26 -6.45 6.32 -6.05
CA TYR A 26 -7.09 6.32 -7.36
C TYR A 26 -7.30 7.75 -7.85
N ALA A 27 -7.56 7.91 -9.15
CA ALA A 27 -7.86 9.21 -9.74
C ALA A 27 -9.09 9.91 -9.12
N ASN A 28 -9.99 9.15 -8.49
CA ASN A 28 -11.15 9.66 -7.75
C ASN A 28 -10.81 10.15 -6.33
N GLY A 29 -9.54 10.07 -5.90
CA GLY A 29 -9.08 10.47 -4.58
C GLY A 29 -9.26 9.41 -3.49
N GLN A 30 -9.82 8.24 -3.81
CA GLN A 30 -9.95 7.15 -2.84
C GLN A 30 -8.62 6.41 -2.64
N LEU A 31 -8.39 5.93 -1.42
CA LEU A 31 -7.21 5.14 -1.09
C LEU A 31 -7.18 3.86 -1.92
N LYS A 32 -6.04 3.58 -2.55
CA LYS A 32 -5.79 2.43 -3.42
C LYS A 32 -4.88 1.41 -2.75
N ILE A 33 -3.81 1.88 -2.12
CA ILE A 33 -2.84 1.05 -1.39
C ILE A 33 -2.43 1.81 -0.13
N SER A 34 -2.32 1.10 0.98
CA SER A 34 -1.64 1.54 2.19
C SER A 34 -0.59 0.50 2.56
N SER A 35 0.67 0.91 2.58
CA SER A 35 1.83 0.07 2.90
C SER A 35 2.76 0.81 3.85
N ARG A 36 3.71 0.10 4.43
CA ARG A 36 4.82 0.67 5.16
C ARG A 36 6.13 0.14 4.58
N PHE A 37 7.08 1.04 4.42
CA PHE A 37 8.44 0.73 3.98
C PHE A 37 9.43 1.00 5.11
N GLU A 38 10.44 0.15 5.20
CA GLU A 38 11.57 0.29 6.10
C GLU A 38 12.83 -0.14 5.32
N HIS A 39 13.76 0.81 5.12
CA HIS A 39 14.99 0.59 4.35
C HIS A 39 14.74 0.02 2.93
N ASP A 40 13.80 0.62 2.19
CA ASP A 40 13.31 0.16 0.88
C ASP A 40 12.50 -1.14 0.84
N PHE A 41 12.39 -1.86 1.97
CA PHE A 41 11.62 -3.09 2.05
C PHE A 41 10.20 -2.85 2.57
N LEU A 42 9.22 -3.59 2.04
CA LEU A 42 7.88 -3.62 2.63
C LEU A 42 7.96 -4.28 4.01
N GLU A 43 7.39 -3.59 5.01
CA GLU A 43 7.46 -4.00 6.39
C GLU A 43 6.08 -3.85 7.05
N GLY A 44 5.55 -4.96 7.53
CA GLY A 44 4.23 -5.06 8.16
C GLY A 44 3.07 -5.14 7.16
N LYS A 45 1.91 -4.66 7.60
CA LYS A 45 0.64 -4.81 6.87
C LYS A 45 0.60 -3.90 5.64
N THR A 46 0.31 -4.51 4.50
CA THR A 46 -0.06 -3.84 3.25
C THR A 46 -1.51 -4.15 2.91
N ILE A 47 -2.30 -3.11 2.67
CA ILE A 47 -3.72 -3.22 2.33
C ILE A 47 -3.95 -2.61 0.94
N TYR A 48 -4.61 -3.36 0.09
CA TYR A 48 -5.13 -2.90 -1.19
C TYR A 48 -6.62 -2.66 -1.06
N TYR A 49 -7.11 -1.63 -1.72
CA TYR A 49 -8.51 -1.22 -1.68
C TYR A 49 -9.08 -1.20 -3.09
N TRP A 50 -10.38 -1.51 -3.21
CA TRP A 50 -11.16 -1.27 -4.41
C TRP A 50 -11.49 0.23 -4.56
N GLU A 51 -11.91 0.65 -5.75
CA GLU A 51 -12.34 2.04 -6.01
C GLU A 51 -13.61 2.46 -5.24
N ASN A 52 -14.23 1.52 -4.53
CA ASN A 52 -15.35 1.74 -3.60
C ASN A 52 -14.90 1.91 -2.14
N GLY A 53 -13.59 1.84 -1.86
CA GLY A 53 -12.99 1.99 -0.54
C GLY A 53 -12.96 0.72 0.31
N ARG A 54 -13.50 -0.40 -0.18
CA ARG A 54 -13.46 -1.69 0.52
C ARG A 54 -12.09 -2.33 0.36
N ARG A 55 -11.69 -3.13 1.35
CA ARG A 55 -10.44 -3.90 1.27
C ARG A 55 -10.58 -4.93 0.16
N LYS A 56 -9.53 -5.07 -0.63
CA LYS A 56 -9.38 -6.04 -1.71
C LYS A 56 -8.41 -7.13 -1.29
N TYR A 57 -7.24 -6.71 -0.80
CA TYR A 57 -6.23 -7.61 -0.28
C TYR A 57 -5.64 -7.06 1.00
N GLU A 58 -5.27 -7.96 1.89
CA GLU A 58 -4.45 -7.65 3.05
C GLU A 58 -3.32 -8.66 3.10
N TYR A 59 -2.10 -8.16 3.05
CA TYR A 59 -0.88 -8.94 3.11
C TYR A 59 -0.03 -8.44 4.27
N ASN A 60 0.73 -9.33 4.86
CA ASN A 60 1.73 -8.96 5.85
C ASN A 60 3.12 -9.27 5.28
N TYR A 61 4.04 -8.33 5.39
CA TYR A 61 5.40 -8.42 4.88
C TYR A 61 6.41 -8.30 6.01
N LEU A 62 7.54 -8.99 5.86
CA LEU A 62 8.70 -8.88 6.74
C LEU A 62 9.94 -8.86 5.85
N ASN A 63 10.73 -7.78 5.93
CA ASN A 63 11.90 -7.56 5.07
C ASN A 63 11.59 -7.72 3.56
N GLY A 64 10.42 -7.23 3.14
CA GLY A 64 9.98 -7.27 1.74
C GLY A 64 9.42 -8.61 1.27
N LEU A 65 9.42 -9.64 2.12
CA LEU A 65 8.86 -10.96 1.81
C LEU A 65 7.49 -11.12 2.43
N LEU A 66 6.56 -11.74 1.71
CA LEU A 66 5.23 -12.07 2.26
C LEU A 66 5.42 -12.99 3.46
N HIS A 67 4.98 -12.55 4.64
CA HIS A 67 5.17 -13.25 5.89
C HIS A 67 3.94 -13.12 6.80
N GLY A 68 3.35 -14.26 7.15
CA GLY A 68 2.15 -14.35 7.98
C GLY A 68 0.89 -14.43 7.13
N ASN A 69 -0.18 -13.81 7.62
CA ASN A 69 -1.50 -13.97 7.02
C ASN A 69 -1.65 -13.16 5.74
N ALA A 70 -2.36 -13.75 4.78
CA ALA A 70 -2.82 -13.11 3.56
C ALA A 70 -4.34 -13.30 3.47
N TYR A 71 -5.05 -12.20 3.27
CA TYR A 71 -6.50 -12.20 3.09
C TYR A 71 -6.84 -11.62 1.73
N THR A 72 -7.81 -12.24 1.08
CA THR A 72 -8.46 -11.72 -0.12
C THR A 72 -9.92 -11.50 0.23
N TYR A 73 -10.43 -10.36 -0.17
CA TYR A 73 -11.80 -9.94 0.06
C TYR A 73 -12.47 -9.73 -1.30
N ASP A 74 -13.69 -10.21 -1.41
CA ASP A 74 -14.51 -9.93 -2.59
C ASP A 74 -14.94 -8.46 -2.60
N GLU A 75 -15.32 -7.95 -3.76
CA GLU A 75 -15.79 -6.57 -3.90
C GLU A 75 -17.04 -6.28 -3.04
N GLU A 76 -17.76 -7.35 -2.67
CA GLU A 76 -18.95 -7.32 -1.81
C GLU A 76 -18.67 -7.38 -0.30
N GLY A 77 -17.47 -7.84 0.11
CA GLY A 77 -17.04 -7.94 1.52
C GLY A 77 -17.02 -9.36 2.06
#